data_AF-A0A7R9W3T9-F1
#
_entry.id   AF-A0A7R9W3T9-F1
#
_cell.length_a   1.000
_cell.length_b   1.000
_cell.length_c   1.000
_cell.angle_alpha   90.00
_cell.angle_beta   90.00
_cell.angle_gamma   90.00
#
_symmetry.space_group_name_H-M   'P 1'
#
loop_
_entity.id
_entity.type
_entity.pdbx_description
1 polymer ?
#
loop_
_entity_poly.entity_id
_entity_poly.type
_entity_poly.pdbx_seq_one_letter_code
_entity_poly.pdbx_strand_id
1 'polypeptide(L)'
;EMKGDKDSTGSFTSTKSSPSDPDAFLSQVRDRTQARLYDAVSFLPGVDAEPDLSYLVRTVRAILATNDEIWERCKGKRCHHGSPDVSLVDLKRGLCFRRISYTKIVAMSRSTPSGWPSSSVTQLHFETAAERSVESFGFPDGLPSQLSSIIVPRMNPDGIFTDYTHFLESTLLLHKDILIPFLACLKEHLEIQQVYLGKINRWLMEPEECAAFIEENFGKKIDIPEELMCDSSCKERHKDDAICANCKRPHGEHRPDSPYSSAGRHICPGWGSNQRGLFPLSFGKPVLLKSCDTPGEHRDTFDIGKESERERLRRFLAFIFYTTSEC
;
A
#
# COMPACT_ATOMS: atom_id res chain seq x y z
N GLU A 1 -31.92 46.88 21.75
CA GLU A 1 -33.30 46.44 21.42
C GLU A 1 -33.33 44.93 21.32
N MET A 2 -34.27 44.30 22.05
CA MET A 2 -34.49 42.86 22.07
C MET A 2 -35.65 42.50 21.13
N LYS A 3 -35.41 41.60 20.18
CA LYS A 3 -36.38 40.76 19.45
C LYS A 3 -35.66 39.41 19.33
N GLY A 4 -36.11 38.28 19.86
CA GLY A 4 -37.46 37.87 20.19
C GLY A 4 -37.93 36.86 19.15
N ASP A 5 -37.24 35.72 19.02
CA ASP A 5 -37.69 34.58 18.21
C ASP A 5 -38.09 33.43 19.13
N LYS A 6 -39.35 33.01 18.93
CA LYS A 6 -40.10 32.09 19.75
C LYS A 6 -39.68 30.65 19.46
N ASP A 7 -39.36 29.96 20.54
CA ASP A 7 -39.32 28.51 20.62
C ASP A 7 -40.66 27.90 20.19
N SER A 8 -40.65 27.12 19.11
CA SER A 8 -41.70 26.16 18.82
C SER A 8 -41.27 24.79 19.32
N THR A 9 -41.48 24.55 20.62
CA THR A 9 -41.39 23.24 21.24
C THR A 9 -42.54 22.36 20.73
N GLY A 10 -42.27 21.62 19.66
CA GLY A 10 -43.08 20.47 19.26
C GLY A 10 -42.98 19.39 20.32
N SER A 11 -44.01 19.30 21.17
CA SER A 11 -44.19 18.24 22.15
C SER A 11 -44.39 16.90 21.43
N PHE A 12 -43.30 16.14 21.27
CA PHE A 12 -43.38 14.72 20.91
C PHE A 12 -43.89 13.97 22.15
N THR A 13 -45.21 13.80 22.24
CA THR A 13 -45.84 12.89 23.18
C THR A 13 -45.47 11.46 22.80
N SER A 14 -44.32 11.01 23.29
CA SER A 14 -43.91 9.61 23.30
C SER A 14 -44.88 8.85 24.22
N THR A 15 -45.96 8.37 23.62
CA THR A 15 -46.87 7.41 24.24
C THR A 15 -46.08 6.15 24.56
N LYS A 16 -45.63 6.03 25.81
CA LYS A 16 -45.17 4.78 26.42
C LYS A 16 -46.34 3.80 26.50
N SER A 17 -46.77 3.23 25.37
CA SER A 17 -47.49 1.97 25.41
C SER A 17 -46.49 0.88 25.79
N SER A 18 -46.62 0.36 27.01
CA SER A 18 -46.00 -0.91 27.37
C SER A 18 -46.42 -1.95 26.33
N PRO A 19 -45.51 -2.58 25.57
CA PRO A 19 -45.91 -3.66 24.68
C PRO A 19 -46.37 -4.82 25.56
N SER A 20 -47.68 -5.07 25.59
CA SER A 20 -48.26 -6.19 26.34
C SER A 20 -48.00 -7.54 25.68
N ASP A 21 -47.36 -7.53 24.50
CA ASP A 21 -47.07 -8.72 23.69
C ASP A 21 -45.58 -8.71 23.26
N PRO A 22 -44.76 -9.67 23.74
CA PRO A 22 -43.37 -9.84 23.33
C PRO A 22 -43.18 -9.99 21.82
N ASP A 23 -44.10 -10.63 21.12
CA ASP A 23 -43.98 -10.89 19.68
C ASP A 23 -44.20 -9.59 18.88
N ALA A 24 -45.19 -8.77 19.28
CA ALA A 24 -45.40 -7.45 18.71
C ALA A 24 -44.18 -6.53 18.91
N PHE A 25 -43.52 -6.60 20.08
CA PHE A 25 -42.28 -5.85 20.32
C PHE A 25 -41.15 -6.32 19.40
N LEU A 26 -40.95 -7.63 19.27
CA LEU A 26 -39.92 -8.20 18.39
C LEU A 26 -40.16 -7.84 16.92
N SER A 27 -41.40 -7.89 16.45
CA SER A 27 -41.77 -7.46 15.10
C SER A 27 -41.41 -5.98 14.89
N GLN A 28 -41.80 -5.11 15.83
CA GLN A 28 -41.50 -3.69 15.74
C GLN A 28 -39.99 -3.40 15.72
N VAL A 29 -39.19 -4.13 16.49
CA VAL A 29 -37.72 -4.00 16.47
C VAL A 29 -37.16 -4.45 15.13
N ARG A 30 -37.67 -5.54 14.56
CA ARG A 30 -37.28 -6.04 13.23
C ARG A 30 -37.59 -5.02 12.14
N ASP A 31 -38.82 -4.51 12.09
CA ASP A 31 -39.25 -3.53 11.08
C ASP A 31 -38.38 -2.26 11.11
N ARG A 32 -38.08 -1.74 12.30
CA ARG A 32 -37.19 -0.58 12.45
C ARG A 32 -35.76 -0.88 12.01
N THR A 33 -35.27 -2.08 12.29
CA THR A 33 -33.91 -2.50 11.92
C THR A 33 -33.81 -2.68 10.41
N GLN A 34 -34.81 -3.31 9.81
CA GLN A 34 -34.95 -3.50 8.38
C GLN A 34 -35.00 -2.17 7.63
N ALA A 35 -35.81 -1.20 8.10
CA ALA A 35 -35.87 0.14 7.53
C ALA A 35 -34.49 0.83 7.55
N ARG A 36 -33.78 0.80 8.69
CA ARG A 36 -32.43 1.38 8.82
C ARG A 36 -31.41 0.74 7.88
N LEU A 37 -31.53 -0.56 7.61
CA LEU A 37 -30.63 -1.26 6.70
C LEU A 37 -30.98 -0.94 5.24
N TYR A 38 -32.26 -0.91 4.87
CA TYR A 38 -32.66 -0.50 3.53
C TYR A 38 -32.26 0.92 3.21
N ASP A 39 -32.44 1.86 4.14
CA ASP A 39 -32.00 3.24 3.98
C ASP A 39 -30.49 3.35 3.64
N ALA A 40 -29.68 2.42 4.15
CA ALA A 40 -28.25 2.35 3.84
C ALA A 40 -27.96 1.75 2.46
N VAL A 41 -28.83 0.86 1.97
CA VAL A 41 -28.67 0.11 0.69
C VAL A 41 -29.40 0.78 -0.48
N SER A 42 -30.25 1.79 -0.23
CA SER A 42 -31.10 2.51 -1.20
C SER A 42 -30.36 3.15 -2.39
N PHE A 43 -29.04 3.05 -2.46
CA PHE A 43 -28.22 3.50 -3.57
C PHE A 43 -27.90 2.42 -4.62
N LEU A 44 -28.50 1.22 -4.55
CA LEU A 44 -28.33 0.19 -5.58
C LEU A 44 -29.35 0.36 -6.73
N PRO A 45 -28.97 0.98 -7.87
CA PRO A 45 -29.84 1.02 -9.04
C PRO A 45 -30.01 -0.39 -9.64
N GLY A 46 -31.26 -0.78 -9.88
CA GLY A 46 -31.58 -1.85 -10.83
C GLY A 46 -31.85 -3.25 -10.26
N VAL A 47 -32.19 -3.38 -8.98
CA VAL A 47 -32.55 -4.67 -8.38
C VAL A 47 -34.04 -4.69 -8.02
N ASP A 48 -34.90 -4.83 -9.03
CA ASP A 48 -36.35 -5.04 -8.84
C ASP A 48 -36.66 -6.47 -8.32
N ALA A 49 -35.65 -7.34 -8.21
CA ALA A 49 -35.79 -8.70 -7.69
C ALA A 49 -35.19 -8.81 -6.28
N GLU A 50 -36.00 -9.27 -5.31
CA GLU A 50 -35.53 -9.55 -3.95
C GLU A 50 -34.28 -10.46 -4.00
N PRO A 51 -33.13 -10.01 -3.46
CA PRO A 51 -31.89 -10.76 -3.61
C PRO A 51 -31.97 -12.09 -2.87
N ASP A 52 -31.72 -13.19 -3.60
CA ASP A 52 -31.68 -14.54 -3.02
C ASP A 52 -30.62 -14.62 -1.91
N LEU A 53 -31.04 -15.10 -0.73
CA LEU A 53 -30.18 -15.24 0.44
C LEU A 53 -28.97 -16.12 0.14
N SER A 54 -29.16 -17.21 -0.61
CA SER A 54 -28.07 -18.15 -0.93
C SER A 54 -27.02 -17.47 -1.82
N TYR A 55 -27.47 -16.71 -2.81
CA TYR A 55 -26.62 -15.87 -3.65
C TYR A 55 -25.83 -14.83 -2.83
N LEU A 56 -26.49 -14.11 -1.91
CA LEU A 56 -25.83 -13.11 -1.05
C LEU A 56 -24.75 -13.74 -0.16
N VAL A 57 -25.06 -14.83 0.53
CA VAL A 57 -24.10 -15.53 1.40
C VAL A 57 -22.88 -15.99 0.59
N ARG A 58 -23.10 -16.59 -0.59
CA ARG A 58 -22.01 -17.04 -1.46
C ARG A 58 -21.15 -15.86 -1.94
N THR A 59 -21.77 -14.75 -2.33
CA THR A 59 -21.08 -13.56 -2.83
C THR A 59 -20.24 -12.91 -1.74
N VAL A 60 -20.81 -12.73 -0.53
CA VAL A 60 -20.08 -12.19 0.62
C VAL A 60 -18.87 -13.07 0.94
N ARG A 61 -19.03 -14.40 1.01
CA ARG A 61 -17.91 -15.33 1.24
C ARG A 61 -16.82 -15.23 0.18
N ALA A 62 -17.19 -15.10 -1.09
CA ALA A 62 -16.22 -14.97 -2.18
C ALA A 62 -15.41 -13.68 -2.08
N ILE A 63 -16.06 -12.55 -1.73
CA ILE A 63 -15.37 -11.28 -1.51
C ILE A 63 -14.44 -11.39 -0.30
N LEU A 64 -14.88 -11.99 0.81
CA LEU A 64 -14.03 -12.21 1.99
C LEU A 64 -12.77 -13.01 1.64
N ALA A 65 -12.93 -14.15 0.98
CA ALA A 65 -11.79 -14.97 0.57
C ALA A 65 -10.80 -14.20 -0.33
N THR A 66 -11.32 -13.38 -1.25
CA THR A 66 -10.48 -12.55 -2.13
C THR A 66 -9.75 -11.45 -1.34
N ASN A 67 -10.46 -10.78 -0.42
CA ASN A 67 -9.88 -9.74 0.43
C ASN A 67 -8.80 -10.30 1.35
N ASP A 68 -9.03 -11.47 1.94
CA ASP A 68 -8.05 -12.16 2.76
C ASP A 68 -6.80 -12.53 1.96
N GLU A 69 -6.96 -13.09 0.75
CA GLU A 69 -5.83 -13.39 -0.14
C GLU A 69 -4.99 -12.15 -0.48
N ILE A 70 -5.65 -11.02 -0.80
CA ILE A 70 -4.95 -9.76 -1.06
C ILE A 70 -4.24 -9.27 0.21
N TRP A 71 -4.91 -9.33 1.36
CA TRP A 71 -4.34 -8.89 2.63
C TRP A 71 -3.12 -9.71 3.03
N GLU A 72 -3.17 -11.03 2.91
CA GLU A 72 -2.05 -11.93 3.22
C GLU A 72 -0.81 -11.62 2.39
N ARG A 73 -0.97 -11.27 1.11
CA ARG A 73 0.14 -10.81 0.25
C ARG A 73 0.71 -9.46 0.70
N CYS A 74 -0.16 -8.52 1.06
CA CYS A 74 0.24 -7.16 1.41
C CYS A 74 0.91 -7.08 2.80
N LYS A 75 0.37 -7.78 3.80
CA LYS A 75 0.68 -7.54 5.22
C LYS A 75 2.15 -7.76 5.58
N GLY A 76 2.85 -8.65 4.86
CA GLY A 76 4.29 -8.90 5.05
C GLY A 76 5.19 -7.71 4.69
N LYS A 77 4.68 -6.75 3.89
CA LYS A 77 5.39 -5.52 3.49
C LYS A 77 4.95 -4.29 4.29
N ARG A 78 4.08 -4.47 5.30
CA ARG A 78 3.59 -3.39 6.15
C ARG A 78 4.72 -2.82 7.00
N CYS A 79 4.74 -1.50 7.16
CA CYS A 79 5.62 -0.84 8.09
C CYS A 79 5.17 -1.09 9.54
N HIS A 80 6.07 -1.57 10.39
CA HIS A 80 5.82 -1.70 11.83
C HIS A 80 6.06 -0.39 12.58
N HIS A 81 5.41 -0.23 13.74
CA HIS A 81 5.74 0.83 14.69
C HIS A 81 7.23 0.80 15.02
N GLY A 82 7.89 1.94 14.92
CA GLY A 82 9.34 2.07 15.13
C GLY A 82 10.18 1.91 13.86
N SER A 83 9.57 1.76 12.67
CA SER A 83 10.29 1.87 11.41
C SER A 83 10.87 3.29 11.27
N PRO A 84 12.19 3.46 11.03
CA PRO A 84 12.86 4.75 11.05
C PRO A 84 12.31 5.74 10.00
N ASP A 85 11.78 5.21 8.90
CA ASP A 85 11.27 5.99 7.78
C ASP A 85 9.79 6.41 7.94
N VAL A 86 9.11 5.95 9.00
CA VAL A 86 7.68 6.27 9.20
C VAL A 86 7.56 7.24 10.35
N SER A 87 7.13 8.46 10.05
CA SER A 87 6.90 9.43 11.10
C SER A 87 5.77 8.94 12.03
N LEU A 88 5.85 9.28 13.31
CA LEU A 88 4.76 9.04 14.27
C LEU A 88 3.42 9.64 13.78
N VAL A 89 3.48 10.68 12.94
CA VAL A 89 2.32 11.30 12.30
C VAL A 89 1.72 10.37 11.24
N ASP A 90 2.54 9.69 10.44
CA ASP A 90 2.08 8.76 9.41
C ASP A 90 1.48 7.49 10.00
N LEU A 91 1.99 7.03 11.15
CA LEU A 91 1.41 5.91 11.90
C LEU A 91 0.04 6.24 12.48
N LYS A 92 -0.20 7.50 12.86
CA LYS A 92 -1.52 7.98 13.27
C LYS A 92 -2.49 8.17 12.10
N ARG A 93 -2.00 8.10 10.85
CA ARG A 93 -2.80 8.27 9.64
C ARG A 93 -3.30 6.95 9.06
N GLY A 94 -2.77 5.80 9.48
CA GLY A 94 -3.31 4.49 9.13
C GLY A 94 -2.28 3.52 8.61
N LEU A 95 -2.61 2.79 7.55
CA LEU A 95 -1.73 1.77 6.97
C LEU A 95 -0.62 2.42 6.15
N CYS A 96 0.60 2.01 6.46
CA CYS A 96 1.79 2.44 5.76
C CYS A 96 2.53 1.21 5.24
N PHE A 97 2.90 1.26 3.97
CA PHE A 97 3.65 0.22 3.30
C PHE A 97 4.94 0.79 2.73
N ARG A 98 5.91 -0.09 2.55
CA ARG A 98 7.19 0.23 1.93
C ARG A 98 7.50 -0.80 0.86
N ARG A 99 8.17 -0.33 -0.18
CA ARG A 99 8.66 -1.19 -1.26
C ARG A 99 9.99 -0.68 -1.78
N ILE A 100 10.63 -1.53 -2.57
CA ILE A 100 11.87 -1.25 -3.26
C ILE A 100 11.58 -1.43 -4.73
N SER A 101 11.91 -0.43 -5.55
CA SER A 101 11.55 -0.44 -6.97
C SER A 101 12.62 0.22 -7.83
N TYR A 102 12.69 -0.19 -9.08
CA TYR A 102 13.54 0.40 -10.11
C TYR A 102 12.66 1.24 -11.04
N THR A 103 12.08 2.32 -10.52
CA THR A 103 11.10 3.13 -11.25
C THR A 103 11.74 4.16 -12.17
N LYS A 104 13.04 4.40 -12.07
CA LYS A 104 13.73 5.41 -12.89
C LYS A 104 14.83 4.78 -13.74
N ILE A 105 14.88 5.21 -15.00
CA ILE A 105 15.99 4.95 -15.91
C ILE A 105 16.58 6.28 -16.31
N VAL A 106 17.87 6.46 -16.04
CA VAL A 106 18.65 7.64 -16.41
C VAL A 106 19.45 7.30 -17.66
N ALA A 107 19.20 8.05 -18.73
CA ALA A 107 20.00 7.99 -19.94
C ALA A 107 21.04 9.12 -19.85
N MET A 108 22.34 8.82 -19.86
CA MET A 108 23.38 9.83 -19.76
C MET A 108 24.60 9.49 -20.62
N SER A 109 25.11 10.47 -21.36
CA SER A 109 26.40 10.36 -22.04
C SER A 109 27.54 10.33 -21.02
N ARG A 110 28.47 9.38 -21.17
CA ARG A 110 29.72 9.29 -20.40
C ARG A 110 30.90 9.22 -21.35
N SER A 111 31.90 10.03 -21.08
CA SER A 111 33.18 9.97 -21.78
C SER A 111 34.05 8.93 -21.10
N THR A 112 34.32 7.82 -21.77
CA THR A 112 35.35 6.88 -21.32
C THR A 112 36.71 7.41 -21.76
N PRO A 113 37.69 7.52 -20.84
CA PRO A 113 39.05 7.83 -21.24
C PRO A 113 39.54 6.62 -22.06
N SER A 114 39.66 6.77 -23.38
CA SER A 114 40.49 5.83 -24.12
C SER A 114 41.92 6.07 -23.63
N GLY A 115 42.70 5.01 -23.42
CA GLY A 115 44.11 5.13 -22.97
C GLY A 115 45.02 5.91 -23.95
N TRP A 116 44.45 6.54 -24.98
CA TRP A 116 45.12 7.37 -25.97
C TRP A 116 44.79 8.85 -25.75
N PRO A 117 45.79 9.75 -25.78
CA PRO A 117 45.67 11.15 -25.35
C PRO A 117 44.79 12.05 -26.24
N SER A 118 43.98 11.52 -27.17
CA SER A 118 43.26 12.35 -28.14
C SER A 118 41.89 11.84 -28.60
N SER A 119 41.38 10.72 -28.07
CA SER A 119 40.05 10.20 -28.47
C SER A 119 39.22 9.79 -27.26
N SER A 120 38.43 10.69 -26.68
CA SER A 120 37.36 10.26 -25.78
C SER A 120 36.20 9.72 -26.61
N VAL A 121 35.83 8.46 -26.41
CA VAL A 121 34.57 7.94 -26.96
C VAL A 121 33.48 8.30 -25.97
N THR A 122 32.47 9.02 -26.45
CA THR A 122 31.26 9.32 -25.67
C THR A 122 30.27 8.19 -25.90
N GLN A 123 29.87 7.52 -24.82
CA GLN A 123 28.89 6.44 -24.85
C GLN A 123 27.63 6.87 -24.10
N LEU A 124 26.46 6.59 -24.65
CA LEU A 124 25.19 6.74 -23.94
C LEU A 124 24.96 5.54 -23.03
N HIS A 125 24.87 5.80 -21.73
CA HIS A 125 24.59 4.80 -20.71
C HIS A 125 23.13 4.91 -20.27
N PHE A 126 22.47 3.77 -20.17
CA PHE A 126 21.18 3.62 -19.50
C PHE A 126 21.44 3.01 -18.14
N GLU A 127 21.12 3.72 -17.07
CA GLU A 127 21.31 3.25 -15.70
C GLU A 127 20.01 3.32 -14.92
N THR A 128 19.83 2.38 -14.00
CA THR A 128 18.73 2.41 -13.02
C THR A 128 19.28 2.24 -11.62
N ALA A 129 18.55 2.66 -10.59
CA ALA A 129 18.94 2.42 -9.21
C ALA A 129 17.71 2.02 -8.39
N ALA A 130 17.94 1.17 -7.38
CA ALA A 130 16.89 0.80 -6.45
C ALA A 130 16.48 2.03 -5.62
N GLU A 131 15.19 2.38 -5.69
CA GLU A 131 14.58 3.43 -4.89
C GLU A 131 13.69 2.81 -3.82
N ARG A 132 13.76 3.35 -2.60
CA ARG A 132 12.86 2.98 -1.51
C ARG A 132 11.72 3.96 -1.52
N SER A 133 10.50 3.47 -1.62
CA SER A 133 9.30 4.28 -1.48
C SER A 133 8.48 3.81 -0.29
N VAL A 134 7.87 4.78 0.38
CA VAL A 134 6.95 4.57 1.50
C VAL A 134 5.66 5.30 1.16
N GLU A 135 4.54 4.61 1.27
CA GLU A 135 3.23 5.18 0.99
C GLU A 135 2.27 4.92 2.14
N SER A 136 1.49 5.94 2.50
CA SER A 136 0.43 5.86 3.50
C SER A 136 -0.91 5.84 2.78
N PHE A 137 -1.72 4.83 3.09
CA PHE A 137 -3.02 4.60 2.47
C PHE A 137 -4.18 5.06 3.35
N GLY A 138 -3.92 5.70 4.48
CA GLY A 138 -4.98 6.06 5.41
C GLY A 138 -5.48 4.85 6.22
N PHE A 139 -6.59 5.02 6.94
CA PHE A 139 -7.33 3.89 7.50
C PHE A 139 -8.34 3.37 6.49
N PRO A 140 -8.61 2.05 6.47
CA PRO A 140 -9.79 1.55 5.79
C PRO A 140 -11.06 2.15 6.39
N ASP A 141 -12.11 2.25 5.58
CA ASP A 141 -13.41 2.69 6.08
C ASP A 141 -13.88 1.77 7.22
N GLY A 142 -14.37 2.38 8.30
CA GLY A 142 -14.92 1.64 9.43
C GLY A 142 -16.19 0.88 9.04
N LEU A 143 -16.54 -0.14 9.83
CA LEU A 143 -17.80 -0.86 9.63
C LEU A 143 -18.99 0.12 9.71
N PRO A 144 -19.95 0.06 8.78
CA PRO A 144 -21.15 0.90 8.83
C PRO A 144 -21.86 0.76 10.16
N SER A 145 -22.24 1.90 10.75
CA SER A 145 -22.88 1.94 12.08
C SER A 145 -24.19 1.13 12.15
N GLN A 146 -24.86 0.98 11.02
CA GLN A 146 -26.05 0.15 10.85
C GLN A 146 -25.73 -1.31 11.17
N LEU A 147 -24.61 -1.84 10.65
CA LEU A 147 -24.15 -3.20 10.90
C LEU A 147 -23.63 -3.36 12.33
N SER A 148 -22.78 -2.42 12.79
CA SER A 148 -22.16 -2.50 14.12
C SER A 148 -23.16 -2.33 15.26
N SER A 149 -24.33 -1.73 15.01
CA SER A 149 -25.41 -1.60 15.99
C SER A 149 -26.22 -2.88 16.18
N ILE A 150 -26.10 -3.85 15.27
CA ILE A 150 -26.81 -5.13 15.31
C ILE A 150 -25.89 -6.21 15.89
N ILE A 151 -24.67 -6.31 15.35
CA ILE A 151 -23.66 -7.26 15.83
C ILE A 151 -22.39 -6.48 16.15
N VAL A 152 -21.83 -6.71 17.32
CA VAL A 152 -20.58 -6.08 17.75
C VAL A 152 -19.42 -6.73 16.99
N PRO A 153 -18.68 -5.96 16.17
CA PRO A 153 -17.54 -6.52 15.44
C PRO A 153 -16.41 -6.87 16.41
N ARG A 154 -15.71 -7.97 16.11
CA ARG A 154 -14.41 -8.27 16.69
C ARG A 154 -13.34 -7.76 15.73
N MET A 155 -12.25 -7.23 16.26
CA MET A 155 -11.08 -6.89 15.45
C MET A 155 -10.24 -8.14 15.21
N ASN A 156 -9.60 -8.20 14.05
CA ASN A 156 -8.60 -9.21 13.78
C ASN A 156 -7.40 -9.06 14.75
N PRO A 157 -6.54 -10.09 14.90
CA PRO A 157 -5.37 -10.03 15.77
C PRO A 157 -4.42 -8.86 15.45
N ASP A 158 -4.38 -8.44 14.18
CA ASP A 158 -3.57 -7.31 13.72
C ASP A 158 -4.17 -5.94 14.10
N GLY A 159 -5.42 -5.90 14.57
CA GLY A 159 -6.15 -4.72 15.01
C GLY A 159 -6.51 -3.71 13.92
N ILE A 160 -6.41 -4.09 12.64
CA ILE A 160 -6.63 -3.18 11.50
C ILE A 160 -8.04 -3.32 10.96
N PHE A 161 -8.46 -4.56 10.72
CA PHE A 161 -9.72 -4.89 10.08
C PHE A 161 -10.60 -5.62 11.08
N THR A 162 -11.91 -5.52 10.88
CA THR A 162 -12.87 -6.43 11.50
C THR A 162 -12.52 -7.86 11.11
N ASP A 163 -12.65 -8.79 12.04
CA ASP A 163 -12.68 -10.23 11.74
C ASP A 163 -14.00 -10.55 11.02
N TYR A 164 -14.01 -10.31 9.72
CA TYR A 164 -15.21 -10.42 8.91
C TYR A 164 -15.71 -11.85 8.75
N THR A 165 -14.83 -12.85 8.92
CA THR A 165 -15.21 -14.26 8.89
C THR A 165 -16.05 -14.58 10.12
N HIS A 166 -15.54 -14.29 11.33
CA HIS A 166 -16.33 -14.44 12.55
C HIS A 166 -17.59 -13.55 12.53
N PHE A 167 -17.48 -12.34 11.98
CA PHE A 167 -18.60 -11.43 11.85
C PHE A 167 -19.71 -12.04 10.98
N LEU A 168 -19.39 -12.59 9.81
CA LEU A 168 -20.34 -13.27 8.95
C LEU A 168 -20.97 -14.50 9.62
N GLU A 169 -20.18 -15.32 10.30
CA GLU A 169 -20.72 -16.50 11.01
C GLU A 169 -21.75 -16.09 12.07
N SER A 170 -21.48 -15.00 12.79
CA SER A 170 -22.39 -14.45 13.79
C SER A 170 -23.68 -13.91 13.15
N THR A 171 -23.60 -13.34 11.95
CA THR A 171 -24.76 -12.74 11.27
C THR A 171 -25.72 -13.77 10.71
N LEU A 172 -25.24 -14.97 10.35
CA LEU A 172 -26.08 -16.06 9.86
C LEU A 172 -27.11 -16.57 10.89
N LEU A 173 -27.03 -16.13 12.15
CA LEU A 173 -28.02 -16.39 13.20
C LEU A 173 -29.21 -15.42 13.18
N LEU A 174 -29.16 -14.36 12.36
CA LEU A 174 -30.23 -13.37 12.26
C LEU A 174 -31.47 -13.92 11.52
N HIS A 175 -32.64 -13.38 11.86
CA HIS A 175 -33.88 -13.66 11.13
C HIS A 175 -33.74 -13.24 9.65
N LYS A 176 -34.35 -14.00 8.72
CA LYS A 176 -34.23 -13.80 7.27
C LYS A 176 -34.47 -12.34 6.85
N ASP A 177 -35.52 -11.72 7.39
CA ASP A 177 -35.92 -10.33 7.06
C ASP A 177 -34.87 -9.28 7.44
N ILE A 178 -33.99 -9.59 8.40
CA ILE A 178 -32.85 -8.75 8.78
C ILE A 178 -31.59 -9.21 8.06
N LEU A 179 -31.40 -10.51 7.91
CA LEU A 179 -30.22 -11.12 7.33
C LEU A 179 -30.00 -10.68 5.88
N ILE A 180 -31.05 -10.64 5.06
CA ILE A 180 -30.93 -10.24 3.65
C ILE A 180 -30.42 -8.79 3.52
N PRO A 181 -31.09 -7.77 4.09
CA PRO A 181 -30.61 -6.39 3.97
C PRO A 181 -29.28 -6.17 4.73
N PHE A 182 -29.01 -6.94 5.80
CA PHE A 182 -27.72 -6.92 6.47
C PHE A 182 -26.59 -7.40 5.54
N LEU A 183 -26.76 -8.54 4.87
CA LEU A 183 -25.76 -9.08 3.96
C LEU A 183 -25.57 -8.20 2.73
N ALA A 184 -26.62 -7.54 2.25
CA ALA A 184 -26.51 -6.55 1.17
C ALA A 184 -25.60 -5.37 1.58
N CYS A 185 -25.84 -4.80 2.77
CA CYS A 185 -25.01 -3.70 3.29
C CYS A 185 -23.56 -4.17 3.61
N LEU A 186 -23.40 -5.38 4.16
CA LEU A 186 -22.07 -5.97 4.39
C LEU A 186 -21.31 -6.18 3.07
N LYS A 187 -21.98 -6.70 2.02
CA LYS A 187 -21.38 -6.90 0.70
C LYS A 187 -20.82 -5.59 0.16
N GLU A 188 -21.62 -4.52 0.15
CA GLU A 188 -21.20 -3.21 -0.36
C GLU A 188 -19.97 -2.68 0.39
N HIS A 189 -19.99 -2.77 1.73
CA HIS A 189 -18.83 -2.40 2.54
C HIS A 189 -17.59 -3.21 2.18
N LEU A 190 -17.72 -4.53 2.01
CA LEU A 190 -16.60 -5.40 1.64
C LEU A 190 -16.05 -5.12 0.24
N GLU A 191 -16.89 -4.66 -0.70
CA GLU A 191 -16.44 -4.19 -2.02
C GLU A 191 -15.61 -2.90 -1.90
N ILE A 192 -16.00 -1.98 -1.02
CA ILE A 192 -15.19 -0.78 -0.71
C ILE A 192 -13.83 -1.19 -0.12
N GLN A 193 -13.83 -2.13 0.83
CA GLN A 193 -12.59 -2.69 1.39
C GLN A 193 -11.74 -3.38 0.32
N GLN A 194 -12.36 -4.10 -0.61
CA GLN A 194 -11.66 -4.75 -1.72
C GLN A 194 -10.97 -3.74 -2.63
N VAL A 195 -11.65 -2.64 -2.97
CA VAL A 195 -11.05 -1.54 -3.76
C VAL A 195 -9.87 -0.93 -2.99
N TYR A 196 -10.02 -0.71 -1.69
CA TYR A 196 -8.94 -0.21 -0.83
C TYR A 196 -7.72 -1.14 -0.83
N LEU A 197 -7.93 -2.44 -0.58
CA LEU A 197 -6.88 -3.46 -0.62
C LEU A 197 -6.24 -3.58 -2.02
N GLY A 198 -7.05 -3.46 -3.07
CA GLY A 198 -6.59 -3.48 -4.46
C GLY A 198 -5.64 -2.32 -4.79
N LYS A 199 -5.83 -1.13 -4.21
CA LYS A 199 -4.91 0.01 -4.36
C LYS A 199 -3.55 -0.31 -3.73
N ILE A 200 -3.54 -0.83 -2.50
CA ILE A 200 -2.31 -1.25 -1.80
C ILE A 200 -1.59 -2.33 -2.62
N ASN A 201 -2.32 -3.37 -3.05
CA ASN A 201 -1.74 -4.47 -3.79
C ASN A 201 -1.14 -4.02 -5.11
N ARG A 202 -1.86 -3.22 -5.91
CA ARG A 202 -1.34 -2.66 -7.16
C ARG A 202 -0.04 -1.90 -6.94
N TRP A 203 0.02 -1.07 -5.90
CA TRP A 203 1.24 -0.38 -5.56
C TRP A 203 2.36 -1.33 -5.14
N LEU A 204 2.08 -2.39 -4.37
CA LEU A 204 3.12 -3.36 -4.00
C LEU A 204 3.63 -4.20 -5.18
N MET A 205 2.84 -4.37 -6.24
CA MET A 205 3.19 -5.16 -7.45
C MET A 205 3.93 -4.37 -8.53
N GLU A 206 3.81 -3.03 -8.59
CA GLU A 206 4.50 -2.17 -9.56
C GLU A 206 6.03 -2.42 -9.68
N PRO A 207 6.79 -2.73 -8.60
CA PRO A 207 8.21 -3.06 -8.73
C PRO A 207 8.47 -4.24 -9.67
N GLU A 208 7.63 -5.27 -9.62
CA GLU A 208 7.74 -6.45 -10.49
C GLU A 208 7.44 -6.08 -11.95
N GLU A 209 6.43 -5.23 -12.19
CA GLU A 209 6.14 -4.70 -13.52
C GLU A 209 7.30 -3.88 -14.09
N CYS A 210 7.93 -3.04 -13.26
CA CYS A 210 9.11 -2.26 -13.66
C CYS A 210 10.31 -3.16 -13.97
N ALA A 211 10.54 -4.20 -13.16
CA ALA A 211 11.62 -5.16 -13.39
C ALA A 211 11.39 -5.94 -14.70
N ALA A 212 10.16 -6.41 -14.96
CA ALA A 212 9.79 -7.08 -16.20
C ALA A 212 9.96 -6.15 -17.42
N PHE A 213 9.55 -4.89 -17.31
CA PHE A 213 9.75 -3.88 -18.35
C PHE A 213 11.25 -3.66 -18.65
N ILE A 214 12.11 -3.61 -17.63
CA ILE A 214 13.56 -3.48 -17.81
C ILE A 214 14.12 -4.73 -18.53
N GLU A 215 13.71 -5.93 -18.12
CA GLU A 215 14.15 -7.17 -18.74
C GLU A 215 13.72 -7.25 -20.22
N GLU A 216 12.48 -6.87 -20.53
CA GLU A 216 11.95 -6.83 -21.89
C GLU A 216 12.74 -5.87 -22.81
N ASN A 217 13.04 -4.65 -22.34
CA ASN A 217 13.60 -3.60 -23.19
C ASN A 217 15.14 -3.58 -23.23
N PHE A 218 15.79 -4.12 -22.19
CA PHE A 218 17.26 -4.12 -22.07
C PHE A 218 17.87 -5.52 -22.02
N GLY A 219 17.07 -6.59 -21.97
CA GLY A 219 17.55 -7.97 -21.84
C GLY A 219 18.24 -8.25 -20.50
N LYS A 220 18.02 -7.38 -19.50
CA LYS A 220 18.69 -7.43 -18.20
C LYS A 220 17.70 -7.74 -17.09
N LYS A 221 17.82 -8.93 -16.52
CA LYS A 221 17.08 -9.31 -15.33
C LYS A 221 17.56 -8.49 -14.12
N ILE A 222 16.60 -7.88 -13.43
CA ILE A 222 16.84 -7.12 -12.20
C ILE A 222 16.18 -7.85 -11.05
N ASP A 223 16.97 -8.29 -10.08
CA ASP A 223 16.45 -8.86 -8.85
C ASP A 223 16.03 -7.73 -7.90
N ILE A 224 14.76 -7.72 -7.51
CA ILE A 224 14.25 -6.77 -6.51
C ILE A 224 14.77 -7.24 -5.15
N PRO A 225 15.65 -6.46 -4.49
CA PRO A 225 16.25 -6.91 -3.25
C PRO A 225 15.17 -7.03 -2.17
N GLU A 226 15.21 -8.12 -1.42
CA GLU A 226 14.43 -8.23 -0.20
C GLU A 226 15.00 -7.28 0.86
N GLU A 227 14.11 -6.62 1.59
CA GLU A 227 14.53 -5.77 2.69
C GLU A 227 14.94 -6.66 3.88
N LEU A 228 16.23 -6.96 3.95
CA LEU A 228 16.81 -7.60 5.12
C LEU A 228 16.85 -6.58 6.25
N MET A 229 16.00 -6.78 7.26
CA MET A 229 16.09 -6.04 8.51
C MET A 229 17.26 -6.61 9.31
N CYS A 230 18.41 -5.93 9.26
CA CYS A 230 19.51 -6.28 10.16
C CYS A 230 19.27 -5.63 11.53
N ASP A 231 19.16 -6.46 12.56
CA ASP A 231 19.19 -6.03 13.95
C ASP A 231 20.59 -6.32 14.56
N SER A 232 20.83 -6.14 15.85
CA SER A 232 22.14 -6.39 16.51
C SER A 232 22.38 -7.87 16.78
N SER A 233 21.40 -8.72 16.45
CA SER A 233 21.57 -10.17 16.45
C SER A 233 21.95 -10.69 15.06
N CYS A 234 21.88 -9.83 14.04
CA CYS A 234 22.40 -10.04 12.69
C CYS A 234 23.90 -10.34 12.76
N LYS A 235 24.24 -11.61 12.59
CA LYS A 235 25.62 -12.11 12.51
C LYS A 235 26.19 -12.06 11.10
N GLU A 236 25.38 -11.63 10.14
CA GLU A 236 25.78 -11.53 8.75
C GLU A 236 26.75 -10.36 8.55
N ARG A 237 27.83 -10.60 7.82
CA ARG A 237 28.75 -9.53 7.42
C ARG A 237 28.15 -8.76 6.26
N HIS A 238 27.68 -7.55 6.52
CA HIS A 238 27.37 -6.61 5.43
C HIS A 238 28.65 -6.18 4.73
N LYS A 239 28.55 -5.94 3.42
CA LYS A 239 29.63 -5.28 2.68
C LYS A 239 29.76 -3.85 3.18
N ASP A 240 30.98 -3.35 3.31
CA ASP A 240 31.24 -1.98 3.80
C ASP A 240 30.60 -0.89 2.92
N ASP A 241 30.34 -1.22 1.65
CA ASP A 241 29.72 -0.36 0.66
C ASP A 241 28.17 -0.50 0.59
N ALA A 242 27.56 -1.31 1.46
CA ALA A 242 26.12 -1.38 1.58
C ALA A 242 25.58 -0.04 2.11
N ILE A 243 24.58 0.52 1.45
CA ILE A 243 24.05 1.84 1.80
C ILE A 243 22.97 1.70 2.87
N CYS A 244 23.10 2.43 3.98
CA CYS A 244 22.09 2.53 5.02
C CYS A 244 20.79 3.10 4.42
N ALA A 245 19.67 2.41 4.63
CA ALA A 245 18.39 2.85 4.11
C ALA A 245 17.93 4.19 4.72
N ASN A 246 18.39 4.51 5.94
CA ASN A 246 17.99 5.69 6.69
C ASN A 246 18.86 6.93 6.36
N CYS A 247 20.18 6.88 6.58
CA CYS A 247 21.06 8.05 6.34
C CYS A 247 21.73 8.08 4.95
N LYS A 248 21.52 7.05 4.12
CA LYS A 248 22.14 6.91 2.79
C LYS A 248 23.68 6.88 2.78
N ARG A 249 24.32 6.59 3.92
CA ARG A 249 25.78 6.41 4.01
C ARG A 249 26.17 4.93 3.97
N PRO A 250 27.39 4.61 3.49
CA PRO A 250 27.94 3.25 3.53
C PRO A 250 27.95 2.63 4.94
N HIS A 251 27.80 1.31 5.02
CA HIS A 251 27.85 0.55 6.27
C HIS A 251 29.17 0.77 7.00
N GLY A 252 30.30 0.85 6.28
CA GLY A 252 31.62 1.11 6.87
C GLY A 252 31.73 2.45 7.62
N GLU A 253 30.85 3.41 7.35
CA GLU A 253 30.77 4.68 8.08
C GLU A 253 30.01 4.57 9.42
N HIS A 254 29.27 3.47 9.63
CA HIS A 254 28.52 3.20 10.84
C HIS A 254 29.37 2.46 11.86
N ARG A 255 29.15 2.73 13.16
CA ARG A 255 30.00 2.23 14.24
C ARG A 255 29.67 0.74 14.54
N PRO A 256 30.62 -0.20 14.47
CA PRO A 256 30.57 -1.39 15.30
C PRO A 256 31.07 -0.97 16.69
N ASP A 257 30.28 -1.25 17.73
CA ASP A 257 30.50 -0.95 19.16
C ASP A 257 31.96 -0.99 19.66
N SER A 258 32.78 0.02 19.31
CA SER A 258 34.11 0.20 19.86
C SER A 258 34.07 1.35 20.87
N PRO A 259 34.18 1.05 22.18
CA PRO A 259 34.18 2.07 23.23
C PRO A 259 35.41 3.00 23.21
N TYR A 260 36.38 2.79 22.30
CA TYR A 260 37.66 3.51 22.32
C TYR A 260 37.99 4.32 21.06
N SER A 261 37.10 4.40 20.06
CA SER A 261 37.35 5.21 18.85
C SER A 261 36.64 6.56 18.94
N SER A 262 37.39 7.60 19.31
CA SER A 262 36.96 9.00 19.48
C SER A 262 36.95 9.83 18.20
N ALA A 263 37.17 9.23 17.03
CA ALA A 263 37.27 9.97 15.76
C ALA A 263 36.20 9.52 14.74
N GLY A 264 35.21 10.38 14.50
CA GLY A 264 34.65 10.61 13.15
C GLY A 264 33.62 9.66 12.55
N ARG A 265 32.96 8.75 13.29
CA ARG A 265 31.95 7.83 12.69
C ARG A 265 30.50 8.32 12.85
N HIS A 266 29.67 8.03 11.85
CA HIS A 266 28.31 8.56 11.68
C HIS A 266 27.31 7.84 12.60
N ILE A 267 26.57 8.61 13.40
CA ILE A 267 25.38 8.15 14.12
C ILE A 267 24.18 8.48 13.24
N CYS A 268 23.44 7.46 12.83
CA CYS A 268 22.30 7.67 11.96
C CYS A 268 21.14 8.36 12.74
N PRO A 269 20.49 9.38 12.18
CA PRO A 269 19.39 10.09 12.85
C PRO A 269 18.22 9.15 13.22
N GLY A 270 17.64 9.32 14.40
CA GLY A 270 16.56 8.48 14.92
C GLY A 270 17.05 7.27 15.74
N TRP A 271 18.36 7.11 15.93
CA TRP A 271 18.93 6.04 16.74
C TRP A 271 18.97 6.41 18.22
N GLY A 272 18.07 5.83 19.02
CA GLY A 272 18.36 5.64 20.45
C GLY A 272 19.50 4.62 20.62
N SER A 273 20.14 4.56 21.78
CA SER A 273 21.28 3.66 22.06
C SER A 273 21.04 2.17 21.78
N ASN A 274 19.78 1.78 21.55
CA ASN A 274 19.35 0.40 21.33
C ASN A 274 18.70 0.15 19.96
N GLN A 275 18.58 1.17 19.10
CA GLN A 275 17.96 1.05 17.76
C GLN A 275 19.01 0.98 16.66
N ARG A 276 18.77 0.11 15.69
CA ARG A 276 19.80 -0.55 14.88
C ARG A 276 19.51 -0.30 13.40
N GLY A 277 20.54 -0.20 12.58
CA GLY A 277 20.42 0.25 11.19
C GLY A 277 19.82 -0.78 10.22
N LEU A 278 18.93 -0.32 9.36
CA LEU A 278 18.50 -1.08 8.17
C LEU A 278 19.57 -0.94 7.09
N PHE A 279 20.33 -2.00 6.86
CA PHE A 279 21.35 -2.08 5.80
C PHE A 279 20.94 -3.09 4.74
N PRO A 280 20.15 -2.68 3.75
CA PRO A 280 19.90 -3.54 2.61
C PRO A 280 21.19 -3.65 1.78
N LEU A 281 21.51 -4.86 1.34
CA LEU A 281 22.84 -5.26 0.84
C LEU A 281 23.32 -4.51 -0.43
N SER A 282 22.51 -3.68 -1.10
CA SER A 282 22.88 -3.03 -2.39
C SER A 282 22.06 -1.78 -2.76
N PHE A 283 21.50 -1.03 -1.80
CA PHE A 283 20.69 0.14 -2.17
C PHE A 283 21.47 1.25 -2.87
N GLY A 284 20.84 1.87 -3.87
CA GLY A 284 21.31 3.11 -4.49
C GLY A 284 22.50 2.99 -5.44
N LYS A 285 23.08 1.80 -5.62
CA LYS A 285 24.12 1.60 -6.65
C LYS A 285 23.47 1.59 -8.03
N PRO A 286 23.92 2.45 -8.97
CA PRO A 286 23.46 2.39 -10.34
C PRO A 286 23.79 1.04 -10.97
N VAL A 287 22.79 0.45 -11.62
CA VAL A 287 22.91 -0.74 -12.45
C VAL A 287 22.92 -0.27 -13.90
N LEU A 288 24.04 -0.46 -14.58
CA LEU A 288 24.14 -0.24 -16.02
C LEU A 288 23.25 -1.25 -16.75
N LEU A 289 22.24 -0.77 -17.47
CA LEU A 289 21.33 -1.58 -18.26
C LEU A 289 21.90 -1.84 -19.66
N LYS A 290 22.32 -0.78 -20.35
CA LYS A 290 22.89 -0.84 -21.69
C LYS A 290 23.82 0.36 -21.93
N SER A 291 24.82 0.19 -22.79
CA SER A 291 25.68 1.26 -23.30
C SER A 291 25.64 1.24 -24.83
N CYS A 292 25.61 2.42 -25.46
CA CYS A 292 25.56 2.58 -26.91
C CYS A 292 26.55 3.65 -27.38
N ASP A 293 27.19 3.44 -28.53
CA ASP A 293 28.11 4.41 -29.14
C ASP A 293 27.31 5.46 -29.91
N THR A 294 26.77 6.44 -29.19
CA THR A 294 26.01 7.55 -29.76
C THR A 294 26.80 8.85 -29.70
N PRO A 295 26.96 9.58 -30.81
CA PRO A 295 27.55 10.91 -30.75
C PRO A 295 26.65 11.88 -29.96
N GLY A 296 27.28 12.83 -29.28
CA GLY A 296 26.61 13.91 -28.57
C GLY A 296 26.41 13.71 -27.07
N GLU A 297 26.07 14.80 -26.40
CA GLU A 297 25.74 14.82 -24.98
C GLU A 297 24.23 14.64 -24.82
N HIS A 298 23.84 13.55 -24.17
CA HIS A 298 22.45 13.22 -23.87
C HIS A 298 22.29 13.13 -22.36
N ARG A 299 21.19 13.68 -21.84
CA ARG A 299 20.78 13.48 -20.45
C ARG A 299 19.27 13.51 -20.34
N ASP A 300 18.69 12.38 -19.94
CA ASP A 300 17.25 12.25 -19.72
C ASP A 300 16.97 11.30 -18.55
N THR A 301 15.76 11.36 -18.00
CA THR A 301 15.29 10.48 -16.92
C THR A 301 13.86 10.07 -17.19
N PHE A 302 13.63 8.77 -17.24
CA PHE A 302 12.34 8.16 -17.53
C PHE A 302 11.79 7.52 -16.25
N ASP A 303 10.63 7.97 -15.79
CA ASP A 303 9.91 7.40 -14.65
C ASP A 303 9.01 6.25 -15.12
N ILE A 304 9.60 5.07 -15.30
CA ILE A 304 8.94 3.87 -15.80
C ILE A 304 7.89 3.29 -14.84
N GLY A 305 7.64 3.91 -13.68
CA GLY A 305 6.41 3.68 -12.91
C GLY A 305 5.16 4.24 -13.60
N LYS A 306 5.33 5.10 -14.61
CA LYS A 306 4.25 5.71 -15.40
C LYS A 306 4.22 5.17 -16.82
N GLU A 307 3.04 4.78 -17.30
CA GLU A 307 2.89 4.22 -18.65
C GLU A 307 3.29 5.21 -19.76
N SER A 308 3.01 6.50 -19.58
CA SER A 308 3.43 7.54 -20.54
C SER A 308 4.94 7.64 -20.70
N GLU A 309 5.69 7.43 -19.62
CA GLU A 309 7.16 7.47 -19.61
C GLU A 309 7.77 6.17 -20.14
N ARG A 310 7.11 5.02 -19.93
CA ARG A 310 7.47 3.75 -20.58
C ARG A 310 7.40 3.89 -22.10
N GLU A 311 6.32 4.47 -22.61
CA GLU A 311 6.15 4.73 -24.05
C GLU A 311 7.18 5.74 -24.57
N ARG A 312 7.46 6.81 -23.80
CA ARG A 312 8.50 7.78 -24.14
C ARG A 312 9.87 7.12 -24.26
N LEU A 313 10.21 6.22 -23.33
CA LEU A 313 11.47 5.47 -23.36
C LEU A 313 11.53 4.50 -24.55
N ARG A 314 10.46 3.77 -24.86
CA ARG A 314 10.43 2.88 -26.05
C ARG A 314 10.73 3.65 -27.34
N ARG A 315 10.12 4.82 -27.52
CA ARG A 315 10.39 5.69 -28.68
C ARG A 315 11.83 6.19 -28.70
N PHE A 316 12.36 6.57 -27.53
CA PHE A 316 13.74 6.99 -27.41
C PHE A 316 14.71 5.85 -27.78
N LEU A 317 14.49 4.64 -27.26
CA LEU A 317 15.28 3.46 -27.61
C LEU A 317 15.21 3.14 -29.11
N ALA A 318 14.01 3.19 -29.72
CA ALA A 318 13.84 2.98 -31.14
C ALA A 318 14.61 4.00 -31.99
N PHE A 319 14.62 5.28 -31.57
CA PHE A 319 15.42 6.32 -32.22
C PHE A 319 16.93 6.05 -32.10
N ILE A 320 17.41 5.67 -30.92
CA ILE A 320 18.83 5.33 -30.73
C ILE A 320 19.20 4.14 -31.62
N PHE A 321 18.46 3.04 -31.58
CA PHE A 321 18.77 1.85 -32.38
C PHE A 321 18.62 2.06 -33.89
N TYR A 322 17.83 3.02 -34.33
CA TYR A 322 17.79 3.41 -35.74
C TYR A 322 19.02 4.22 -36.17
N THR A 323 19.58 5.03 -35.27
CA THR A 323 20.70 5.93 -35.57
C THR A 323 22.06 5.27 -35.35
N THR A 324 22.14 4.26 -34.50
CA THR A 324 23.36 3.49 -34.24
C THR A 324 23.24 2.10 -34.85
N SER A 325 24.07 1.78 -35.83
CA SER A 325 24.15 0.45 -36.42
C SER A 325 24.71 -0.62 -35.47
N GLU A 326 25.25 -0.22 -34.31
CA GLU A 326 25.89 -1.09 -33.32
C GLU A 326 25.38 -0.74 -31.90
N CYS A 327 24.22 -1.29 -31.54
CA CYS A 327 23.73 -1.51 -30.17
C CYS A 327 23.14 -2.94 -30.13
#